data_AF-A0A147K7N8-F1
#
_entry.id   AF-A0A147K7N8-F1
#
_cell.length_a   1.000
_cell.length_b   1.000
_cell.length_c   1.000
_cell.angle_alpha   90.00
_cell.angle_beta   90.00
_cell.angle_gamma   90.00
#
_symmetry.space_group_name_H-M   'P 1'
#
loop_
_entity.id
_entity.type
_entity.pdbx_description
1 polymer ?
#
loop_
_entity_poly.entity_id
_entity_poly.type
_entity_poly.pdbx_seq_one_letter_code
_entity_poly.pdbx_strand_id
1 'polypeptide(L)'
;MNDLLRKSIKWSVSIAVITLVLAAIFSIISSLVLNKVSWTIGLLVVLMIVLIGIFFDMLGIAATAADETPFHAMASKKVYGARHSIRIVRNADRFASFCNDVIGDISGIISGTATAIVIIQLALNFEISSGSMTEYTISVILTSIIAAITVGGKAIGKTIAIHFSKDIIFQVGKVLQFVEENFHIVIIKDKKNKKRENIRRKIRHESE
;
A
#
# COMPACT_ATOMS: atom_id res chain seq x y z
N MET A 1 19.70 -6.91 -22.30
CA MET A 1 19.93 -6.77 -20.85
C MET A 1 19.81 -5.31 -20.37
N ASN A 2 20.42 -4.34 -21.07
CA ASN A 2 20.43 -2.93 -20.67
C ASN A 2 19.06 -2.21 -20.66
N ASP A 3 18.13 -2.60 -21.54
CA ASP A 3 16.79 -1.97 -21.59
C ASP A 3 15.86 -2.36 -20.43
N LEU A 4 15.99 -3.59 -19.92
CA LEU A 4 15.25 -4.03 -18.74
C LEU A 4 15.73 -3.25 -17.51
N LEU A 5 17.05 -3.14 -17.32
CA LEU A 5 17.66 -2.39 -16.21
C LEU A 5 17.30 -0.90 -16.28
N ARG A 6 17.39 -0.25 -17.45
CA ARG A 6 16.98 1.16 -17.61
C ARG A 6 15.51 1.39 -17.27
N LYS A 7 14.64 0.45 -17.62
CA LYS A 7 13.20 0.56 -17.37
C LYS A 7 12.84 0.31 -15.91
N SER A 8 13.50 -0.66 -15.27
CA SER A 8 13.38 -0.90 -13.83
C SER A 8 13.92 0.29 -13.05
N ILE A 9 15.11 0.82 -13.37
CA ILE A 9 15.70 1.99 -12.69
C ILE A 9 14.79 3.23 -12.80
N LYS A 10 14.28 3.56 -13.99
CA LYS A 10 13.34 4.68 -14.15
C LYS A 10 12.08 4.52 -13.30
N TRP A 11 11.59 3.29 -13.18
CA TRP A 11 10.41 2.99 -12.39
C TRP A 11 10.70 3.01 -10.88
N SER A 12 11.81 2.43 -10.43
CA SER A 12 12.29 2.49 -9.05
C SER A 12 12.55 3.91 -8.59
N VAL A 13 13.18 4.75 -9.42
CA VAL A 13 13.39 6.19 -9.11
C VAL A 13 12.04 6.92 -9.00
N SER A 14 11.10 6.63 -9.92
CA SER A 14 9.76 7.23 -9.84
C SER A 14 9.04 6.85 -8.55
N ILE A 15 9.13 5.58 -8.13
CA ILE A 15 8.54 5.13 -6.87
C ILE A 15 9.24 5.80 -5.70
N ALA A 16 10.58 5.79 -5.64
CA ALA A 16 11.32 6.41 -4.56
C ALA A 16 10.96 7.88 -4.36
N VAL A 17 10.80 8.66 -5.43
CA VAL A 17 10.38 10.07 -5.35
C VAL A 17 8.95 10.19 -4.84
N ILE A 18 8.02 9.36 -5.32
CA ILE A 18 6.63 9.36 -4.83
C ILE A 18 6.59 8.98 -3.35
N THR A 19 7.30 7.93 -2.95
CA THR A 19 7.43 7.46 -1.57
C THR A 19 7.99 8.55 -0.68
N LEU A 20 9.02 9.27 -1.12
CA LEU A 20 9.62 10.38 -0.36
C LEU A 20 8.60 11.50 -0.11
N VAL A 21 7.87 11.92 -1.14
CA VAL A 21 6.87 12.99 -1.00
C VAL A 21 5.70 12.54 -0.11
N LEU A 22 5.19 11.32 -0.30
CA LEU A 22 4.15 10.77 0.55
C LEU A 22 4.61 10.64 2.01
N ALA A 23 5.81 10.11 2.23
CA ALA A 23 6.37 9.95 3.57
C ALA A 23 6.51 11.29 4.28
N ALA A 24 6.97 12.34 3.59
CA ALA A 24 7.08 13.68 4.16
C ALA A 24 5.70 14.22 4.58
N ILE A 25 4.69 14.14 3.70
CA ILE A 25 3.33 14.62 3.99
C ILE A 25 2.72 13.86 5.17
N PHE A 26 2.75 12.52 5.12
CA PHE A 26 2.17 11.69 6.18
C PHE A 26 2.93 11.84 7.51
N SER A 27 4.25 12.00 7.48
CA SER A 27 5.05 12.22 8.69
C SER A 27 4.69 13.55 9.35
N ILE A 28 4.52 14.63 8.58
CA ILE A 28 4.09 15.94 9.11
C ILE A 28 2.69 15.81 9.73
N ILE A 29 1.73 15.22 9.01
CA ILE A 29 0.36 15.06 9.52
C ILE A 29 0.34 14.21 10.80
N SER A 30 1.04 13.07 10.79
CA SER A 30 1.13 12.16 11.93
C SER A 30 1.74 12.87 13.15
N SER A 31 2.85 13.58 12.96
CA SER A 31 3.50 14.33 14.04
C SER A 31 2.60 15.43 14.62
N LEU A 32 1.90 16.18 13.77
CA LEU A 32 0.97 17.23 14.21
C LEU A 32 -0.21 16.67 15.02
N VAL A 33 -0.72 15.50 14.63
CA VAL A 33 -1.79 14.81 15.38
C VAL A 33 -1.25 14.27 16.69
N LEU A 34 -0.10 13.58 16.67
CA LEU A 34 0.47 12.92 17.85
C LEU A 34 0.93 13.92 18.92
N ASN A 35 1.49 15.06 18.54
CA ASN A 35 1.99 16.05 19.50
C ASN A 35 0.91 16.71 20.35
N LYS A 36 -0.37 16.59 19.97
CA LYS A 36 -1.50 17.23 20.67
C LYS A 36 -2.36 16.25 21.47
N VAL A 37 -2.06 14.95 21.41
CA VAL A 37 -2.87 13.91 22.04
C VAL A 37 -2.14 13.25 23.20
N SER A 38 -2.89 12.62 24.10
CA SER A 38 -2.34 11.83 25.20
C SER A 38 -1.63 10.58 24.70
N TRP A 39 -0.74 10.02 25.53
CA TRP A 39 -0.01 8.79 25.21
C TRP A 39 -0.95 7.62 24.87
N THR A 40 -2.14 7.55 25.49
CA THR A 40 -3.17 6.53 25.23
C THR A 40 -3.72 6.63 23.81
N ILE A 41 -4.08 7.84 23.38
CA ILE A 41 -4.58 8.10 22.03
C ILE A 41 -3.46 7.90 21.02
N GLY A 42 -2.23 8.33 21.34
CA GLY A 42 -1.06 8.10 20.51
C GLY A 42 -0.81 6.62 20.24
N LEU A 43 -0.91 5.76 21.25
CA LEU A 43 -0.79 4.30 21.08
C LEU A 43 -1.87 3.72 20.16
N LEU A 44 -3.12 4.21 20.27
CA LEU A 44 -4.21 3.80 19.39
C LEU A 44 -3.96 4.23 17.93
N VAL A 45 -3.42 5.43 17.72
CA VAL A 45 -3.03 5.90 16.38
C VAL A 45 -1.91 5.04 15.80
N VAL A 46 -0.89 4.69 16.61
CA VAL A 46 0.19 3.78 16.18
C VAL A 46 -0.38 2.43 15.73
N LEU A 47 -1.27 1.83 16.52
CA LEU A 47 -1.91 0.56 16.16
C LEU A 47 -2.73 0.68 14.87
N MET A 48 -3.48 1.78 14.69
CA MET A 48 -4.20 2.03 13.45
C MET A 48 -3.27 2.13 12.24
N ILE A 49 -2.14 2.84 12.37
CA ILE A 49 -1.14 2.92 11.30
C ILE A 49 -0.63 1.51 10.96
N VAL A 50 -0.21 0.72 11.95
CA VAL A 50 0.26 -0.66 11.73
C VAL A 50 -0.78 -1.53 11.03
N LEU A 51 -2.05 -1.46 11.45
CA LEU A 51 -3.14 -2.22 10.82
C LEU A 51 -3.38 -1.81 9.37
N ILE A 52 -3.30 -0.51 9.06
CA ILE A 52 -3.37 -0.01 7.69
C ILE A 52 -2.22 -0.59 6.86
N GLY A 53 -0.98 -0.56 7.38
CA GLY A 53 0.17 -1.14 6.71
C GLY A 53 0.01 -2.64 6.40
N ILE A 54 -0.47 -3.43 7.38
CA ILE A 54 -0.75 -4.87 7.20
C ILE A 54 -1.85 -5.09 6.16
N PHE A 55 -2.90 -4.26 6.19
CA PHE A 55 -3.99 -4.35 5.23
C PHE A 55 -3.52 -4.09 3.79
N PHE A 56 -2.70 -3.06 3.56
CA PHE A 56 -2.15 -2.80 2.23
C PHE A 56 -1.18 -3.91 1.78
N ASP A 57 -0.35 -4.46 2.68
CA ASP A 57 0.51 -5.62 2.39
C ASP A 57 -0.32 -6.83 1.90
N MET A 58 -1.45 -7.10 2.57
CA MET A 58 -2.41 -8.13 2.18
C MET A 58 -2.98 -7.87 0.77
N LEU A 59 -3.31 -6.62 0.41
CA LEU A 59 -3.81 -6.28 -0.93
C LEU A 59 -2.78 -6.56 -2.02
N GLY A 60 -1.52 -6.22 -1.78
CA GLY A 60 -0.44 -6.46 -2.74
C GLY A 60 -0.20 -7.95 -2.96
N ILE A 61 -0.16 -8.74 -1.90
CA ILE A 61 -0.04 -10.21 -1.99
C ILE A 61 -1.25 -10.80 -2.71
N ALA A 62 -2.47 -10.37 -2.38
CA ALA A 62 -3.69 -10.84 -3.03
C ALA A 62 -3.67 -10.55 -4.54
N ALA A 63 -3.13 -9.40 -4.95
CA ALA A 63 -3.02 -9.03 -6.37
C ALA A 63 -2.08 -9.96 -7.12
N THR A 64 -0.99 -10.39 -6.49
CA THR A 64 -0.05 -11.36 -7.09
C THR A 64 -0.57 -12.79 -7.09
N ALA A 65 -1.44 -13.15 -6.14
CA ALA A 65 -1.99 -14.49 -6.00
C ALA A 65 -3.30 -14.71 -6.78
N ALA A 66 -3.94 -13.66 -7.28
CA ALA A 66 -5.21 -13.75 -7.98
C ALA A 66 -5.05 -14.17 -9.47
N ASP A 67 -5.97 -15.01 -9.94
CA ASP A 67 -6.04 -15.46 -11.35
C ASP A 67 -6.96 -14.53 -12.18
N GLU A 68 -6.59 -14.26 -13.43
CA GLU A 68 -7.38 -13.44 -14.36
C GLU A 68 -8.66 -14.14 -14.86
N THR A 69 -8.67 -15.47 -14.93
CA THR A 69 -9.75 -16.28 -15.51
C THR A 69 -11.14 -16.05 -14.88
N PRO A 70 -11.33 -16.05 -13.55
CA PRO A 70 -12.64 -15.76 -12.96
C PRO A 70 -13.13 -14.34 -13.29
N PHE A 71 -12.21 -13.37 -13.39
CA PHE A 71 -12.58 -11.99 -13.70
C PHE A 71 -12.97 -11.80 -15.17
N HIS A 72 -12.39 -12.57 -16.09
CA HIS A 72 -12.83 -12.57 -17.49
C HIS A 72 -14.27 -13.07 -17.65
N ALA A 73 -14.64 -14.15 -16.95
CA ALA A 73 -16.01 -14.64 -16.95
C ALA A 73 -17.00 -13.60 -16.39
N MET A 74 -16.62 -12.93 -15.29
CA MET A 74 -17.41 -11.83 -14.70
C MET A 74 -17.53 -10.63 -15.65
N ALA A 75 -16.45 -10.26 -16.35
CA ALA A 75 -16.45 -9.13 -17.29
C ALA A 75 -17.33 -9.41 -18.51
N SER A 76 -17.40 -10.66 -18.99
CA SER A 76 -18.33 -11.06 -20.06
C SER A 76 -19.79 -10.89 -19.66
N LYS A 77 -20.11 -11.08 -18.37
CA LYS A 77 -21.43 -10.79 -17.78
C LYS A 77 -21.61 -9.32 -17.36
N LYS A 78 -20.68 -8.43 -17.71
CA LYS A 78 -20.68 -7.00 -17.34
C LYS A 78 -20.81 -6.75 -15.84
N VAL A 79 -20.25 -7.63 -15.01
CA VAL A 79 -20.24 -7.45 -13.56
C VAL A 79 -19.42 -6.21 -13.18
N TYR A 80 -19.99 -5.37 -12.32
CA TYR A 80 -19.33 -4.16 -11.80
C TYR A 80 -18.02 -4.50 -11.07
N GLY A 81 -16.95 -3.78 -11.36
CA GLY A 81 -15.61 -3.99 -10.83
C GLY A 81 -14.74 -4.98 -11.61
N ALA A 82 -15.33 -5.86 -12.43
CA ALA A 82 -14.58 -6.97 -13.06
C ALA A 82 -13.48 -6.51 -14.01
N ARG A 83 -13.71 -5.43 -14.79
CA ARG A 83 -12.69 -4.87 -15.70
C ARG A 83 -11.51 -4.25 -14.94
N HIS A 84 -11.77 -3.65 -13.78
CA HIS A 84 -10.75 -3.08 -12.92
C HIS A 84 -9.95 -4.16 -12.22
N SER A 85 -10.59 -5.23 -11.74
CA SER A 85 -9.89 -6.41 -11.21
C SER A 85 -8.93 -7.02 -12.22
N ILE A 86 -9.34 -7.18 -13.49
CA ILE A 86 -8.42 -7.62 -14.57
C ILE A 86 -7.24 -6.66 -14.72
N ARG A 87 -7.48 -5.34 -14.66
CA ARG A 87 -6.39 -4.34 -14.74
C ARG A 87 -5.41 -4.45 -13.56
N ILE A 88 -5.89 -4.74 -12.36
CA ILE A 88 -5.04 -4.95 -11.18
C ILE A 88 -4.16 -6.19 -11.41
N VAL A 89 -4.75 -7.35 -11.69
CA VAL A 89 -4.01 -8.62 -11.85
C VAL A 89 -3.00 -8.54 -12.99
N ARG A 90 -3.36 -7.93 -14.11
CA ARG A 90 -2.46 -7.75 -15.26
C ARG A 90 -1.25 -6.86 -14.96
N ASN A 91 -1.38 -5.99 -13.97
CA ASN A 91 -0.35 -5.08 -13.49
C ASN A 91 0.07 -5.42 -12.05
N ALA A 92 -0.12 -6.68 -11.61
CA ALA A 92 0.03 -7.10 -10.21
C ALA A 92 1.38 -6.71 -9.61
N ASP A 93 2.47 -6.90 -10.35
CA ASP A 93 3.83 -6.52 -9.94
C ASP A 93 3.93 -5.05 -9.48
N ARG A 94 3.33 -4.14 -10.25
CA ARG A 94 3.34 -2.71 -9.93
C ARG A 94 2.39 -2.35 -8.79
N PHE A 95 1.23 -2.99 -8.77
CA PHE A 95 0.24 -2.77 -7.72
C PHE A 95 0.75 -3.28 -6.37
N ALA A 96 1.35 -4.47 -6.36
CA ALA A 96 1.95 -5.09 -5.19
C ALA A 96 3.12 -4.27 -4.65
N SER A 97 4.02 -3.81 -5.51
CA SER A 97 5.13 -2.95 -5.06
C SER A 97 4.64 -1.61 -4.52
N PHE A 98 3.57 -1.05 -5.07
CA PHE A 98 2.96 0.16 -4.50
C PHE A 98 2.34 -0.11 -3.12
N CYS A 99 1.55 -1.17 -2.98
CA CYS A 99 0.90 -1.49 -1.71
C CYS A 99 1.89 -1.93 -0.62
N ASN A 100 2.86 -2.77 -0.98
CA ASN A 100 3.79 -3.35 -0.02
C ASN A 100 4.96 -2.38 0.25
N ASP A 101 5.67 -1.95 -0.78
CA ASP A 101 6.92 -1.19 -0.63
C ASP A 101 6.66 0.30 -0.38
N VAL A 102 5.61 0.89 -0.94
CA VAL A 102 5.31 2.30 -0.70
C VAL A 102 4.47 2.45 0.56
N ILE A 103 3.27 1.86 0.58
CA ILE A 103 2.35 2.08 1.70
C ILE A 103 2.78 1.26 2.92
N GLY A 104 3.15 0.00 2.75
CA GLY A 104 3.60 -0.87 3.84
C GLY A 104 4.87 -0.37 4.54
N ASP A 105 5.92 0.00 3.80
CA ASP A 105 7.17 0.49 4.41
C ASP A 105 7.00 1.88 5.04
N ILE A 106 6.28 2.81 4.39
CA ILE A 106 5.96 4.12 4.98
C ILE A 106 5.18 3.93 6.28
N SER A 107 4.18 3.06 6.29
CA SER A 107 3.41 2.74 7.49
C SER A 107 4.31 2.21 8.60
N GLY A 108 5.27 1.34 8.27
CA GLY A 108 6.27 0.83 9.22
C GLY A 108 7.11 1.97 9.82
N ILE A 109 7.72 2.81 8.98
CA ILE A 109 8.57 3.93 9.42
C ILE A 109 7.78 4.94 10.27
N ILE A 110 6.58 5.32 9.82
CA ILE A 110 5.73 6.27 10.54
C ILE A 110 5.25 5.67 11.85
N SER A 111 4.87 4.39 11.89
CA SER A 111 4.48 3.73 13.15
C SER A 111 5.63 3.69 14.16
N GLY A 112 6.87 3.45 13.72
CA GLY A 112 8.05 3.48 14.57
C GLY A 112 8.34 4.87 15.16
N THR A 113 8.34 5.91 14.32
CA THR A 113 8.51 7.30 14.79
C THR A 113 7.37 7.73 15.71
N ALA A 114 6.13 7.35 15.41
CA ALA A 114 4.97 7.57 16.25
C ALA A 114 5.09 6.86 17.61
N THR A 115 5.61 5.63 17.63
CA THR A 115 5.89 4.89 18.87
C THR A 115 6.90 5.63 19.74
N ALA A 116 7.97 6.16 19.15
CA ALA A 116 8.95 6.96 19.88
C ALA A 116 8.32 8.21 20.53
N ILE A 117 7.44 8.91 19.81
CA ILE A 117 6.70 10.05 20.36
C ILE A 117 5.81 9.61 21.54
N VAL A 118 5.13 8.46 21.43
CA VAL A 118 4.30 7.91 22.52
C VAL A 118 5.15 7.58 23.76
N ILE A 119 6.34 7.00 23.57
CA ILE A 119 7.27 6.69 24.67
C ILE A 119 7.70 7.98 25.37
N ILE A 120 8.05 9.03 24.61
CA ILE A 120 8.41 10.34 25.18
C ILE A 120 7.25 10.92 25.99
N GLN A 121 6.03 10.89 25.46
CA GLN A 121 4.85 11.37 26.18
C GLN A 121 4.59 10.56 27.46
N LEU A 122 4.78 9.25 27.40
CA LEU A 122 4.63 8.38 28.56
C LEU A 122 5.67 8.72 29.64
N ALA A 123 6.93 8.90 29.26
CA ALA A 123 7.99 9.29 30.18
C ALA A 123 7.69 10.64 30.86
N LEU A 124 7.20 11.63 30.10
CA LEU A 124 6.81 12.93 30.63
C LEU A 124 5.61 12.85 31.60
N ASN A 125 4.60 12.03 31.29
CA ASN A 125 3.41 11.88 32.15
C ASN A 125 3.71 11.18 33.48
N PHE A 126 4.66 10.25 33.49
CA PHE A 126 5.03 9.49 34.68
C PHE A 126 6.26 10.06 35.41
N GLU A 127 6.69 11.29 35.07
CA GLU A 127 7.87 11.98 35.62
C GLU A 127 9.14 11.09 35.60
N ILE A 128 9.24 10.23 34.58
CA ILE A 128 10.37 9.32 34.43
C ILE A 128 11.58 10.14 33.99
N SER A 129 12.68 10.03 34.74
CA SER A 129 13.93 10.71 34.37
C SER A 129 14.40 10.25 32.99
N SER A 130 14.72 11.21 32.14
CA SER A 130 15.18 10.98 30.78
C SER A 130 16.48 10.16 30.78
N GLY A 131 16.50 9.06 30.04
CA GLY A 131 17.64 8.13 29.99
C GLY A 131 17.72 7.16 31.17
N SER A 132 16.66 7.06 31.98
CA SER A 132 16.58 6.05 33.04
C SER A 132 16.46 4.64 32.48
N MET A 133 16.89 3.64 33.27
CA MET A 133 16.75 2.22 32.90
C MET A 133 15.26 1.83 32.71
N THR A 134 14.34 2.50 33.39
CA THR A 134 12.90 2.25 33.27
C THR A 134 12.35 2.75 31.93
N GLU A 135 12.74 3.94 31.47
CA GLU A 135 12.38 4.45 30.14
C GLU A 135 12.88 3.51 29.02
N TYR A 136 14.15 3.09 29.11
CA TYR A 136 14.73 2.16 28.13
C TYR A 136 13.98 0.82 28.09
N THR A 137 13.67 0.27 29.26
CA THR A 137 12.92 -1.00 29.37
C THR A 137 11.53 -0.87 28.74
N ILE A 138 10.82 0.22 29.03
CA ILE A 138 9.50 0.48 28.44
C ILE A 138 9.60 0.64 26.92
N SER A 139 10.59 1.38 26.43
CA SER A 139 10.84 1.54 24.99
C SER A 139 11.05 0.21 24.29
N VAL A 140 11.91 -0.65 24.84
CA VAL A 140 12.20 -1.98 24.27
C VAL A 140 10.96 -2.88 24.28
N ILE A 141 10.20 -2.88 25.38
CA ILE A 141 8.97 -3.67 25.47
C ILE A 141 7.93 -3.20 24.45
N LEU A 142 7.69 -1.89 24.37
CA LEU A 142 6.66 -1.33 23.49
C LEU A 142 7.02 -1.55 22.02
N THR A 143 8.27 -1.28 21.64
CA THR A 143 8.76 -1.51 20.27
C THR A 143 8.71 -2.99 19.90
N SER A 144 9.05 -3.90 20.83
CA SER A 144 8.97 -5.35 20.61
C SER A 144 7.52 -5.83 20.42
N ILE A 145 6.58 -5.32 21.21
CA ILE A 145 5.14 -5.64 21.06
C ILE A 145 4.65 -5.21 19.67
N ILE A 146 4.97 -3.98 19.26
CA ILE A 146 4.54 -3.45 17.96
C ILE A 146 5.18 -4.24 16.81
N ALA A 147 6.47 -4.60 16.94
CA ALA A 147 7.14 -5.46 15.96
C ALA A 147 6.47 -6.84 15.86
N ALA A 148 6.15 -7.47 16.98
CA ALA A 148 5.47 -8.76 17.02
C ALA A 148 4.08 -8.71 16.38
N ILE A 149 3.30 -7.67 16.69
CA ILE A 149 1.98 -7.42 16.05
C ILE A 149 2.14 -7.22 14.55
N THR A 150 3.15 -6.45 14.12
CA THR A 150 3.39 -6.15 12.71
C THR A 150 3.74 -7.42 11.92
N VAL A 151 4.71 -8.19 12.39
CA VAL A 151 5.17 -9.41 11.70
C VAL A 151 4.11 -10.51 11.76
N GLY A 152 3.49 -10.72 12.93
CA GLY A 152 2.41 -11.70 13.11
C GLY A 152 1.16 -11.35 12.29
N GLY A 153 0.78 -10.07 12.25
CA GLY A 153 -0.32 -9.58 11.46
C GLY A 153 -0.09 -9.75 9.95
N LYS A 154 1.12 -9.47 9.46
CA LYS A 154 1.48 -9.74 8.06
C LYS A 154 1.44 -11.24 7.73
N ALA A 155 1.85 -12.11 8.65
CA ALA A 155 1.79 -13.56 8.44
C ALA A 155 0.33 -14.05 8.29
N ILE A 156 -0.56 -13.62 9.18
CA ILE A 156 -2.00 -13.93 9.07
C ILE A 156 -2.58 -13.33 7.79
N GLY A 157 -2.23 -12.07 7.50
CA GLY A 157 -2.68 -11.35 6.32
C GLY A 157 -2.29 -12.06 5.02
N LYS A 158 -1.08 -12.59 4.93
CA LYS A 158 -0.62 -13.38 3.78
C LYS A 158 -1.47 -14.62 3.55
N THR A 159 -1.80 -15.37 4.60
CA THR A 159 -2.66 -16.56 4.48
C THR A 159 -4.03 -16.19 3.93
N ILE A 160 -4.64 -15.13 4.46
CA ILE A 160 -5.95 -14.62 4.00
C ILE A 160 -5.84 -14.14 2.54
N ALA A 161 -4.79 -13.39 2.20
CA ALA A 161 -4.55 -12.85 0.86
C ALA A 161 -4.47 -13.95 -0.20
N ILE A 162 -3.84 -15.08 0.12
CA ILE A 162 -3.68 -16.20 -0.82
C ILE A 162 -5.00 -16.96 -0.97
N HIS A 163 -5.68 -17.29 0.13
CA HIS A 163 -6.91 -18.09 0.07
C HIS A 163 -8.12 -17.30 -0.48
N PHE A 164 -8.19 -15.99 -0.21
CA PHE A 164 -9.28 -15.12 -0.64
C PHE A 164 -8.85 -14.09 -1.69
N SER A 165 -7.79 -14.39 -2.45
CA SER A 165 -7.19 -13.48 -3.44
C SER A 165 -8.22 -12.92 -4.43
N LYS A 166 -9.08 -13.79 -4.95
CA LYS A 166 -10.15 -13.43 -5.87
C LYS A 166 -11.11 -12.39 -5.27
N ASP A 167 -11.63 -12.65 -4.07
CA ASP A 167 -12.68 -11.81 -3.47
C ASP A 167 -12.12 -10.45 -3.04
N ILE A 168 -10.89 -10.44 -2.50
CA ILE A 168 -10.16 -9.22 -2.16
C ILE A 168 -9.96 -8.35 -3.40
N ILE A 169 -9.41 -8.91 -4.48
CA ILE A 169 -9.14 -8.17 -5.71
C ILE A 169 -10.43 -7.79 -6.45
N PHE A 170 -11.49 -8.57 -6.31
CA PHE A 170 -12.82 -8.17 -6.78
C PHE A 170 -13.33 -6.93 -6.04
N GLN A 171 -13.21 -6.91 -4.71
CA GLN A 171 -13.64 -5.78 -3.90
C GLN A 171 -12.81 -4.52 -4.20
N VAL A 172 -11.49 -4.64 -4.31
CA VAL A 172 -10.61 -3.53 -4.73
C VAL A 172 -10.99 -3.04 -6.13
N GLY A 173 -11.28 -3.95 -7.07
CA GLY A 173 -11.74 -3.60 -8.41
C GLY A 173 -13.02 -2.78 -8.41
N LYS A 174 -14.00 -3.12 -7.55
CA LYS A 174 -15.24 -2.35 -7.38
C LYS A 174 -14.97 -0.96 -6.80
N VAL A 175 -14.11 -0.85 -5.79
CA VAL A 175 -13.73 0.44 -5.19
C VAL A 175 -13.03 1.33 -6.22
N LEU A 176 -12.09 0.78 -6.99
CA LEU A 176 -11.42 1.55 -8.04
C LEU A 176 -12.39 2.00 -9.14
N GLN A 177 -13.38 1.17 -9.49
CA GLN A 177 -14.40 1.56 -10.45
C GLN A 177 -15.26 2.70 -9.92
N PHE A 178 -15.69 2.62 -8.67
CA PHE A 178 -16.45 3.67 -8.01
C PHE A 178 -15.67 4.99 -7.93
N VAL A 179 -14.37 4.94 -7.60
CA VAL A 179 -13.53 6.15 -7.54
C VAL A 179 -13.32 6.74 -8.94
N GLU A 180 -13.08 5.92 -9.97
CA GLU A 180 -12.89 6.41 -11.34
C GLU A 180 -14.17 7.06 -11.90
N GLU A 181 -15.35 6.52 -11.59
CA GLU A 181 -16.64 7.06 -12.01
C GLU A 181 -17.01 8.37 -11.28
N ASN A 182 -16.69 8.49 -9.99
CA ASN A 182 -17.05 9.68 -9.21
C ASN A 182 -16.01 10.81 -9.28
N PHE A 183 -14.72 10.48 -9.41
CA PHE A 183 -13.64 11.47 -9.38
C PHE A 183 -13.04 11.78 -10.76
N HIS A 184 -13.48 11.12 -11.85
CA HIS A 184 -12.94 11.28 -13.22
C HIS A 184 -11.40 11.12 -13.35
N ILE A 185 -10.74 10.45 -12.39
CA ILE A 185 -9.30 10.20 -12.43
C ILE A 185 -9.06 8.82 -13.06
N VAL A 186 -8.49 8.78 -14.27
CA VAL A 186 -8.10 7.54 -14.95
C VAL A 186 -6.80 7.00 -14.33
N ILE A 187 -6.91 6.15 -13.30
CA ILE A 187 -5.77 5.65 -12.52
C ILE A 187 -4.93 4.63 -13.30
N ILE A 188 -5.52 3.84 -14.20
CA ILE A 188 -4.80 2.79 -14.95
C ILE A 188 -5.20 2.80 -16.43
N LYS A 189 -4.38 3.45 -17.26
CA LYS A 189 -4.58 3.52 -18.72
C LYS A 189 -4.32 2.16 -19.37
N ASP A 190 -5.36 1.56 -19.95
CA ASP A 190 -5.27 0.26 -20.60
C ASP A 190 -4.35 0.31 -21.83
N LYS A 191 -3.30 -0.53 -21.83
CA LYS A 191 -2.30 -0.62 -22.92
C LYS A 191 -2.90 -1.12 -24.23
N LYS A 192 -4.11 -1.69 -24.22
CA LYS A 192 -4.74 -2.30 -25.41
C LYS A 192 -5.05 -1.29 -26.52
N ASN A 193 -5.28 -0.01 -26.19
CA ASN A 193 -5.58 1.01 -27.20
C ASN A 193 -4.38 1.36 -28.11
N LYS A 194 -3.14 1.35 -27.60
CA LYS A 194 -1.96 1.67 -28.43
C LYS A 194 -1.68 0.62 -29.52
N LYS A 195 -1.95 -0.68 -29.27
CA LYS A 195 -1.70 -1.74 -30.27
C LYS A 195 -2.72 -1.68 -31.40
N ARG A 196 -4.00 -1.42 -31.10
CA ARG A 196 -5.05 -1.25 -32.13
C ARG A 196 -4.84 0.01 -32.97
N GLU A 197 -4.37 1.10 -32.36
CA GLU A 197 -4.07 2.33 -33.08
C GLU A 197 -2.84 2.20 -33.99
N ASN A 198 -1.78 1.53 -33.53
CA ASN A 198 -0.61 1.25 -34.36
C ASN A 198 -0.91 0.29 -35.52
N ILE A 199 -1.76 -0.74 -35.31
CA ILE A 199 -2.19 -1.63 -36.39
C ILE A 199 -3.03 -0.84 -37.42
N ARG A 200 -3.94 0.02 -36.98
CA ARG A 200 -4.73 0.88 -37.89
C ARG A 200 -3.87 1.87 -38.67
N ARG A 201 -2.85 2.47 -38.05
CA ARG A 201 -1.88 3.35 -38.75
C ARG A 201 -1.02 2.58 -39.75
N LYS A 202 -0.63 1.35 -39.43
CA LYS A 202 0.17 0.50 -40.33
C LYS A 202 -0.63 0.08 -41.58
N ILE A 203 -1.89 -0.33 -41.38
CA ILE A 203 -2.80 -0.66 -42.49
C ILE A 203 -3.06 0.55 -43.40
N ARG A 204 -3.09 1.77 -42.85
CA ARG A 204 -3.30 3.01 -43.61
C ARG A 204 -2.09 3.43 -44.46
N HIS A 205 -0.88 3.05 -44.05
CA HIS A 205 0.36 3.31 -44.77
C HIS A 205 0.71 2.24 -45.81
N GLU A 206 0.13 1.03 -45.73
CA GLU A 206 0.28 -0.03 -46.74
C GLU A 206 -0.79 0.09 -47.86
N SER A 207 -1.71 1.05 -47.74
CA SER A 207 -2.80 1.32 -48.70
C SER A 207 -2.62 2.61 -49.52
N GLU A 208 -1.47 3.29 -49.38
CA GLU A 208 -1.01 4.42 -50.22
C GLU A 208 0.18 3.96 -51.06
#